data_AF-A0A0V0REA5-F1
#
_entry.id   AF-A0A0V0REA5-F1
#
_cell.length_a   1.000
_cell.length_b   1.000
_cell.length_c   1.000
_cell.angle_alpha   90.00
_cell.angle_beta   90.00
_cell.angle_gamma   90.00
#
_symmetry.space_group_name_H-M   'P 1'
#
loop_
_entity.id
_entity.type
_entity.pdbx_description
1 polymer ?
#
loop_
_entity_poly.entity_id
_entity_poly.type
_entity_poly.pdbx_seq_one_letter_code
_entity_poly.pdbx_strand_id
1 'polypeptide(L)'
;MPYNAHQMDFCFIVWFSQIFRSNIKMAIVYKAPARNMGKALIASVVGWQDTPDLTVSPGNVVAKPLEHVIAANDANKFIAYNNIPPDIPKVKTKSNSKGVLMMNPQGADEAAWIVHTVPGFPKALRGYVFPPAEIQKGHLFICLTIKESEIDAIAMALRIATPLIYHNDIPDSEINSRPNLKKLVNGESRLTPPLTVTRQISTAAAAGLKVAIYSKGEKSKYEIYRKVLVKKLKTGIKVWTTRDKILKSDCRILNRNIKLVTSPITIGDHASSLESDVSHWLISDPGNKFCAVDKPYHKSQTIEPAMAVCIDDATIFGHFNLIGQNLSFFTFYRLHCCTAGLGHCKTDTRRIARAIMYKAPGQNIGKAFTQGNAGAWQDTAVVTGVNGHSFGKALEHNKQTNLLHTTMLHQIFQNQKQNQTAKGVLMMNPQGADEAAWIVHTVPGFPKALRGYLFPPEEIQKGHLFICLTIKESEIDAIAMTTRIATPLIYHNDIPDSEIDSRPNLKKLVNGESRFIPPLTVTRDISTAAPGGLKVTIYSKGEKSRFVTSPISVSGHPSSLESDVSQWLISDPGNKFCAVDKPYHKSQTKEPGMAVCIDDASIFTRFNEIAANLDNCT
;
A
#
# COMPACT_ATOMS: atom_id res chain seq x y z
N MET A 1 -37.69 38.70 -16.92
CA MET A 1 -38.39 37.78 -16.00
C MET A 1 -37.36 37.28 -14.99
N PRO A 2 -37.61 37.34 -13.68
CA PRO A 2 -36.73 36.71 -12.69
C PRO A 2 -36.90 35.18 -12.74
N TYR A 3 -35.81 34.43 -12.60
CA TYR A 3 -35.85 32.97 -12.45
C TYR A 3 -35.82 32.63 -10.95
N ASN A 4 -36.79 31.83 -10.49
CA ASN A 4 -36.93 31.49 -9.08
C ASN A 4 -35.79 30.59 -8.59
N ALA A 5 -35.01 31.08 -7.62
CA ALA A 5 -34.00 30.32 -6.90
C ALA A 5 -34.57 29.73 -5.59
N HIS A 6 -35.43 28.72 -5.71
CA HIS A 6 -36.12 28.07 -4.58
C HIS A 6 -35.71 26.60 -4.38
N GLN A 7 -34.40 26.34 -4.34
CA GLN A 7 -33.86 25.12 -3.76
C GLN A 7 -32.43 25.37 -3.26
N MET A 8 -32.21 25.32 -1.94
CA MET A 8 -30.88 25.47 -1.34
C MET A 8 -30.08 24.18 -1.51
N ASP A 9 -29.16 24.15 -2.47
CA ASP A 9 -28.15 23.09 -2.58
C ASP A 9 -27.08 23.28 -1.49
N PHE A 10 -27.42 22.88 -0.26
CA PHE A 10 -26.61 23.05 0.97
C PHE A 10 -25.14 22.63 0.86
N CYS A 11 -24.77 21.76 -0.08
CA CYS A 11 -23.38 21.39 -0.27
C CYS A 11 -22.59 22.32 -1.21
N PHE A 12 -23.13 23.07 -2.20
CA PHE A 12 -22.39 24.11 -2.97
C PHE A 12 -23.23 25.07 -3.83
N ILE A 13 -22.91 26.38 -3.78
CA ILE A 13 -23.29 27.43 -4.75
C ILE A 13 -22.14 28.48 -4.89
N VAL A 14 -21.78 28.87 -6.15
CA VAL A 14 -20.70 29.82 -6.65
C VAL A 14 -19.22 29.55 -6.26
N TRP A 15 -18.19 29.76 -7.11
CA TRP A 15 -18.12 30.08 -8.57
C TRP A 15 -16.80 29.58 -9.20
N PHE A 16 -16.87 28.82 -10.30
CA PHE A 16 -15.90 28.81 -11.41
C PHE A 16 -16.56 28.20 -12.65
N SER A 17 -16.36 28.80 -13.82
CA SER A 17 -17.40 28.87 -14.87
C SER A 17 -17.58 27.65 -15.80
N GLN A 18 -16.99 26.49 -15.52
CA GLN A 18 -17.08 25.31 -16.42
C GLN A 18 -17.43 23.95 -15.78
N ILE A 19 -17.45 23.81 -14.44
CA ILE A 19 -17.63 22.49 -13.79
C ILE A 19 -18.97 22.34 -13.05
N PHE A 20 -19.61 23.44 -12.64
CA PHE A 20 -20.70 23.40 -11.66
C PHE A 20 -22.07 23.76 -12.24
N ARG A 21 -22.86 22.73 -12.59
CA ARG A 21 -24.33 22.80 -12.69
C ARG A 21 -24.98 22.30 -11.39
N SER A 22 -26.24 22.66 -11.16
CA SER A 22 -27.00 22.34 -9.95
C SER A 22 -27.15 20.84 -9.68
N ASN A 23 -27.43 20.49 -8.41
CA ASN A 23 -27.64 19.15 -7.83
C ASN A 23 -26.40 18.38 -7.35
N ILE A 24 -25.40 19.05 -6.76
CA ILE A 24 -24.38 18.35 -5.96
C ILE A 24 -24.94 18.04 -4.57
N LYS A 25 -25.32 16.78 -4.35
CA LYS A 25 -25.92 16.30 -3.08
C LYS A 25 -24.92 15.61 -2.13
N MET A 26 -23.63 15.53 -2.49
CA MET A 26 -22.56 14.94 -1.68
C MET A 26 -21.17 15.44 -2.11
N ALA A 27 -20.31 15.71 -1.12
CA ALA A 27 -18.88 15.95 -1.33
C ALA A 27 -18.03 15.41 -0.18
N ILE A 28 -16.80 14.98 -0.48
CA ILE A 28 -15.77 14.59 0.50
C ILE A 28 -14.56 15.47 0.29
N VAL A 29 -14.05 16.10 1.34
CA VAL A 29 -12.85 16.98 1.27
C VAL A 29 -11.76 16.44 2.19
N TYR A 30 -10.56 16.32 1.65
CA TYR A 30 -9.38 15.86 2.36
C TYR A 30 -8.32 16.97 2.36
N LYS A 31 -8.12 17.63 3.50
CA LYS A 31 -6.99 18.54 3.70
C LYS A 31 -5.76 17.73 4.06
N ALA A 32 -4.64 17.97 3.40
CA ALA A 32 -3.37 17.33 3.75
C ALA A 32 -2.64 18.08 4.88
N PRO A 33 -1.69 17.44 5.59
CA PRO A 33 -0.80 18.11 6.53
C PRO A 33 -0.01 19.25 5.88
N ALA A 34 0.25 20.31 6.65
CA ALA A 34 1.00 21.50 6.22
C ALA A 34 0.52 22.16 4.89
N ARG A 35 -0.72 21.91 4.47
CA ARG A 35 -1.37 22.54 3.31
C ARG A 35 -2.65 23.25 3.74
N ASN A 36 -2.89 24.43 3.17
CA ASN A 36 -4.17 25.13 3.32
C ASN A 36 -5.22 24.63 2.32
N MET A 37 -4.81 24.32 1.09
CA MET A 37 -5.65 23.68 0.07
C MET A 37 -5.85 22.20 0.41
N GLY A 38 -7.04 21.68 0.18
CA GLY A 38 -7.36 20.26 0.20
C GLY A 38 -7.54 19.68 -1.20
N LYS A 39 -7.91 18.41 -1.26
CA LYS A 39 -8.50 17.79 -2.45
C LYS A 39 -9.96 17.42 -2.17
N ALA A 40 -10.84 17.60 -3.14
CA ALA A 40 -12.25 17.22 -3.07
C ALA A 40 -12.59 16.06 -4.02
N LEU A 41 -13.45 15.15 -3.57
CA LEU A 41 -14.26 14.28 -4.42
C LEU A 41 -15.70 14.79 -4.37
N ILE A 42 -16.31 14.93 -5.54
CA ILE A 42 -17.65 15.48 -5.73
C ILE A 42 -18.41 14.54 -6.66
N ALA A 43 -19.67 14.24 -6.35
CA ALA A 43 -20.50 13.44 -7.26
C ALA A 43 -20.54 14.10 -8.66
N SER A 44 -20.36 13.28 -9.71
CA SER A 44 -20.17 13.63 -11.14
C SER A 44 -18.74 13.91 -11.65
N VAL A 45 -17.72 14.09 -10.80
CA VAL A 45 -16.35 14.41 -11.27
C VAL A 45 -15.41 13.20 -11.23
N VAL A 46 -14.62 13.02 -12.29
CA VAL A 46 -13.62 11.93 -12.40
C VAL A 46 -12.34 12.31 -11.66
N GLY A 47 -12.28 11.99 -10.36
CA GLY A 47 -11.07 12.09 -9.53
C GLY A 47 -10.94 13.37 -8.70
N TRP A 48 -9.91 13.35 -7.84
CA TRP A 48 -9.60 14.39 -6.86
C TRP A 48 -9.35 15.75 -7.52
N GLN A 49 -10.16 16.74 -7.17
CA GLN A 49 -10.00 18.14 -7.60
C GLN A 49 -9.30 18.96 -6.51
N ASP A 50 -8.49 19.95 -6.88
CA ASP A 50 -7.96 20.93 -5.92
C ASP A 50 -9.06 21.83 -5.36
N THR A 51 -8.93 22.19 -4.08
CA THR A 51 -9.82 23.16 -3.44
C THR A 51 -9.14 24.51 -3.31
N PRO A 52 -9.90 25.63 -3.34
CA PRO A 52 -9.45 26.89 -2.77
C PRO A 52 -8.96 26.72 -1.32
N ASP A 53 -8.17 27.70 -0.87
CA ASP A 53 -7.59 27.73 0.48
C ASP A 53 -8.65 27.61 1.58
N LEU A 54 -8.58 26.54 2.39
CA LEU A 54 -9.57 26.25 3.43
C LEU A 54 -9.52 27.19 4.65
N THR A 55 -8.57 28.13 4.69
CA THR A 55 -8.53 29.17 5.73
C THR A 55 -9.29 30.44 5.33
N VAL A 56 -9.58 30.63 4.03
CA VAL A 56 -10.15 31.87 3.49
C VAL A 56 -11.66 31.72 3.21
N SER A 57 -12.46 32.66 3.68
CA SER A 57 -13.92 32.73 3.49
C SER A 57 -14.29 33.86 2.50
N PRO A 58 -15.37 33.78 1.70
CA PRO A 58 -16.37 32.71 1.62
C PRO A 58 -16.07 31.63 0.56
N GLY A 59 -15.09 31.86 -0.32
CA GLY A 59 -14.88 31.08 -1.55
C GLY A 59 -14.27 29.69 -1.40
N ASN A 60 -14.33 29.04 -0.23
CA ASN A 60 -13.76 27.70 -0.01
C ASN A 60 -14.81 26.62 0.26
N VAL A 61 -14.46 25.37 -0.07
CA VAL A 61 -15.38 24.23 -0.11
C VAL A 61 -15.90 23.75 1.27
N VAL A 62 -15.35 24.27 2.36
CA VAL A 62 -15.79 24.04 3.74
C VAL A 62 -16.51 25.27 4.31
N ALA A 63 -16.13 26.47 3.91
CA ALA A 63 -16.78 27.71 4.35
C ALA A 63 -18.21 27.85 3.80
N LYS A 64 -18.42 27.62 2.49
CA LYS A 64 -19.72 27.87 1.85
C LYS A 64 -20.86 26.97 2.39
N PRO A 65 -20.68 25.65 2.62
CA PRO A 65 -21.70 24.82 3.29
C PRO A 65 -21.99 25.20 4.74
N LEU A 66 -21.14 26.02 5.36
CA LEU A 66 -21.25 26.46 6.75
C LEU A 66 -21.63 27.94 6.87
N GLU A 67 -22.02 28.61 5.78
CA GLU A 67 -22.33 30.05 5.76
C GLU A 67 -23.43 30.43 6.79
N HIS A 68 -24.46 29.60 6.91
CA HIS A 68 -25.55 29.75 7.89
C HIS A 68 -25.25 29.14 9.28
N VAL A 69 -24.05 28.58 9.45
CA VAL A 69 -23.52 28.10 10.74
C VAL A 69 -22.58 29.13 11.35
N ILE A 70 -21.82 29.85 10.52
CA ILE A 70 -20.90 30.91 10.95
C ILE A 70 -21.59 32.27 11.15
N ALA A 71 -22.71 32.51 10.46
CA ALA A 71 -23.50 33.74 10.53
C ALA A 71 -24.99 33.40 10.70
N ALA A 72 -25.74 34.28 11.35
CA ALA A 72 -27.15 34.07 11.60
C ALA A 72 -27.97 34.07 10.30
N ASN A 73 -29.01 33.23 10.28
CA ASN A 73 -29.99 33.14 9.20
C ASN A 73 -31.33 32.70 9.79
N ASP A 74 -32.43 33.32 9.35
CA ASP A 74 -33.74 33.07 9.97
C ASP A 74 -34.39 31.76 9.51
N ALA A 75 -34.11 31.34 8.27
CA ALA A 75 -34.63 30.10 7.68
C ALA A 75 -33.83 28.87 8.15
N ASN A 76 -32.50 28.92 8.10
CA ASN A 76 -31.63 27.78 8.39
C ASN A 76 -31.34 27.62 9.88
N LYS A 77 -31.49 26.40 10.39
CA LYS A 77 -31.38 26.02 11.82
C LYS A 77 -30.51 24.77 11.95
N PHE A 78 -29.73 24.64 13.03
CA PHE A 78 -28.73 23.58 13.15
C PHE A 78 -28.38 23.14 14.58
N ILE A 79 -27.87 21.91 14.67
CA ILE A 79 -27.14 21.36 15.83
C ILE A 79 -25.66 21.25 15.44
N ALA A 80 -24.78 21.88 16.22
CA ALA A 80 -23.34 21.72 16.09
C ALA A 80 -22.77 20.92 17.27
N TYR A 81 -21.96 19.91 16.95
CA TYR A 81 -21.35 19.02 17.94
C TYR A 81 -19.86 18.79 17.67
N ASN A 82 -19.05 18.80 18.71
CA ASN A 82 -17.59 18.59 18.63
C ASN A 82 -17.07 18.22 20.02
N ASN A 83 -16.20 17.21 20.13
CA ASN A 83 -15.60 16.83 21.40
C ASN A 83 -14.56 17.83 21.94
N ILE A 84 -14.05 18.71 21.08
CA ILE A 84 -13.28 19.90 21.43
C ILE A 84 -13.98 21.09 20.74
N PRO A 85 -15.02 21.67 21.34
CA PRO A 85 -15.73 22.82 20.75
C PRO A 85 -14.84 24.09 20.76
N PRO A 86 -15.07 25.06 19.86
CA PRO A 86 -14.37 26.34 19.89
C PRO A 86 -14.66 27.10 21.18
N ASP A 87 -13.67 27.85 21.66
CA ASP A 87 -13.77 28.84 22.75
C ASP A 87 -14.27 28.33 24.12
N ILE A 88 -14.54 27.02 24.30
CA ILE A 88 -14.98 26.41 25.56
C ILE A 88 -13.89 25.44 26.06
N PRO A 89 -13.03 25.86 27.00
CA PRO A 89 -11.93 25.02 27.50
C PRO A 89 -12.41 23.93 28.49
N LYS A 90 -11.58 22.88 28.65
CA LYS A 90 -11.68 21.85 29.70
C LYS A 90 -12.93 20.94 29.69
N VAL A 91 -13.74 20.92 28.62
CA VAL A 91 -14.90 19.99 28.55
C VAL A 91 -14.44 18.53 28.54
N LYS A 92 -15.11 17.68 29.34
CA LYS A 92 -14.83 16.24 29.42
C LYS A 92 -15.92 15.44 28.71
N THR A 93 -15.61 14.85 27.55
CA THR A 93 -16.44 13.84 26.90
C THR A 93 -15.57 12.66 26.44
N LYS A 94 -16.16 11.48 26.30
CA LYS A 94 -15.51 10.28 25.74
C LYS A 94 -15.79 10.09 24.25
N SER A 95 -16.70 10.86 23.65
CA SER A 95 -16.93 10.81 22.20
C SER A 95 -15.84 11.56 21.45
N ASN A 96 -15.56 11.15 20.21
CA ASN A 96 -14.69 11.90 19.29
C ASN A 96 -15.48 12.59 18.16
N SER A 97 -16.76 12.27 18.04
CA SER A 97 -17.65 12.69 16.96
C SER A 97 -17.76 14.21 16.85
N LYS A 98 -17.65 14.73 15.62
CA LYS A 98 -17.79 16.15 15.30
C LYS A 98 -18.59 16.33 14.02
N GLY A 99 -19.33 17.43 13.92
CA GLY A 99 -20.17 17.71 12.78
C GLY A 99 -21.21 18.79 13.04
N VAL A 100 -22.00 19.04 12.00
CA VAL A 100 -23.17 19.91 12.05
C VAL A 100 -24.32 19.23 11.31
N LEU A 101 -25.50 19.19 11.93
CA LEU A 101 -26.75 18.73 11.33
C LEU A 101 -27.64 19.96 11.13
N MET A 102 -28.03 20.24 9.89
CA MET A 102 -28.67 21.50 9.46
C MET A 102 -29.99 21.20 8.75
N MET A 103 -30.97 22.08 8.90
CA MET A 103 -32.25 22.03 8.19
C MET A 103 -32.84 23.44 7.99
N ASN A 104 -33.73 23.58 7.02
CA ASN A 104 -34.57 24.77 6.85
C ASN A 104 -36.04 24.41 7.14
N PRO A 105 -36.60 24.71 8.34
CA PRO A 105 -38.01 24.45 8.66
C PRO A 105 -39.03 25.26 7.85
N GLN A 106 -38.58 26.19 6.99
CA GLN A 106 -39.42 26.94 6.04
C GLN A 106 -39.38 26.34 4.63
N GLY A 107 -38.39 25.48 4.34
CA GLY A 107 -38.24 24.74 3.09
C GLY A 107 -38.99 23.42 3.12
N ALA A 108 -38.90 22.66 2.03
CA ALA A 108 -39.46 21.32 1.94
C ALA A 108 -38.37 20.31 1.57
N ASP A 109 -38.07 19.39 2.50
CA ASP A 109 -37.01 18.38 2.37
C ASP A 109 -35.60 19.00 2.25
N GLU A 110 -35.39 20.13 2.94
CA GLU A 110 -34.17 20.94 2.90
C GLU A 110 -33.30 20.70 4.14
N ALA A 111 -32.44 19.68 4.09
CA ALA A 111 -31.51 19.34 5.17
C ALA A 111 -30.13 18.87 4.70
N ALA A 112 -29.13 19.03 5.57
CA ALA A 112 -27.76 18.61 5.31
C ALA A 112 -27.04 18.16 6.58
N TRP A 113 -26.10 17.22 6.42
CA TRP A 113 -25.26 16.71 7.50
C TRP A 113 -23.79 16.78 7.10
N ILE A 114 -23.01 17.49 7.90
CA ILE A 114 -21.56 17.63 7.76
C ILE A 114 -20.87 16.86 8.87
N VAL A 115 -19.94 15.98 8.52
CA VAL A 115 -19.10 15.22 9.46
C VAL A 115 -17.64 15.61 9.23
N HIS A 116 -16.91 15.93 10.29
CA HIS A 116 -15.52 16.39 10.17
C HIS A 116 -14.61 15.91 11.31
N THR A 117 -13.32 16.11 11.11
CA THR A 117 -12.25 15.69 12.04
C THR A 117 -11.66 16.85 12.86
N VAL A 118 -11.80 18.10 12.39
CA VAL A 118 -11.20 19.32 12.96
C VAL A 118 -11.72 19.64 14.37
N PRO A 119 -10.88 19.66 15.42
CA PRO A 119 -11.22 20.22 16.73
C PRO A 119 -11.25 21.76 16.71
N GLY A 120 -12.05 22.39 17.57
CA GLY A 120 -12.17 23.85 17.66
C GLY A 120 -12.99 24.48 16.53
N PHE A 121 -13.89 23.72 15.90
CA PHE A 121 -14.57 24.09 14.65
C PHE A 121 -15.98 23.47 14.54
N PRO A 122 -16.92 24.07 13.79
CA PRO A 122 -16.94 25.47 13.35
C PRO A 122 -17.30 26.45 14.48
N LYS A 123 -17.02 27.74 14.29
CA LYS A 123 -17.43 28.80 15.23
C LYS A 123 -18.89 29.20 15.00
N ALA A 124 -19.81 28.48 15.63
CA ALA A 124 -21.25 28.73 15.57
C ALA A 124 -21.58 30.22 15.84
N LEU A 125 -22.19 30.88 14.84
CA LEU A 125 -22.61 32.28 14.83
C LEU A 125 -21.52 33.32 15.14
N ARG A 126 -20.23 33.00 14.88
CA ARG A 126 -19.07 33.88 15.19
C ARG A 126 -18.05 33.99 14.03
N GLY A 127 -18.50 33.86 12.79
CA GLY A 127 -17.67 33.98 11.59
C GLY A 127 -16.80 32.74 11.29
N TYR A 128 -16.25 32.68 10.08
CA TYR A 128 -15.40 31.58 9.66
C TYR A 128 -13.97 31.76 10.17
N VAL A 129 -13.48 30.80 10.95
CA VAL A 129 -12.06 30.67 11.32
C VAL A 129 -11.68 29.20 11.24
N PHE A 130 -10.77 28.85 10.33
CA PHE A 130 -10.11 27.55 10.36
C PHE A 130 -9.05 27.56 11.48
N PRO A 131 -9.05 26.62 12.45
CA PRO A 131 -8.12 26.66 13.58
C PRO A 131 -6.64 26.56 13.15
N PRO A 132 -5.77 27.55 13.46
CA PRO A 132 -4.38 27.56 12.97
C PRO A 132 -3.54 26.35 13.36
N ALA A 133 -3.77 25.79 14.56
CA ALA A 133 -3.09 24.58 15.03
C ALA A 133 -3.41 23.31 14.19
N GLU A 134 -4.50 23.34 13.44
CA GLU A 134 -4.99 22.23 12.61
C GLU A 134 -4.55 22.39 11.12
N ILE A 135 -3.93 23.52 10.75
CA ILE A 135 -3.31 23.69 9.42
C ILE A 135 -2.17 22.67 9.23
N GLN A 136 -1.41 22.37 10.28
CA GLN A 136 -0.30 21.41 10.24
C GLN A 136 -0.75 19.94 10.13
N LYS A 137 -2.05 19.65 10.17
CA LYS A 137 -2.59 18.29 10.22
C LYS A 137 -3.43 17.91 9.00
N GLY A 138 -3.53 16.61 8.75
CA GLY A 138 -4.45 16.00 7.78
C GLY A 138 -5.86 15.86 8.35
N HIS A 139 -6.87 16.28 7.58
CA HIS A 139 -8.27 16.34 8.01
C HIS A 139 -9.24 15.90 6.92
N LEU A 140 -10.21 15.08 7.30
CA LEU A 140 -11.35 14.67 6.49
C LEU A 140 -12.61 15.47 6.86
N PHE A 141 -13.39 15.81 5.82
CA PHE A 141 -14.76 16.32 5.87
C PHE A 141 -15.66 15.52 4.92
N ILE A 142 -16.94 15.38 5.26
CA ILE A 142 -17.99 14.84 4.39
C ILE A 142 -19.20 15.77 4.49
N CYS A 143 -19.74 16.24 3.36
CA CYS A 143 -21.03 16.92 3.23
C CYS A 143 -22.04 15.96 2.58
N LEU A 144 -23.22 15.83 3.18
CA LEU A 144 -24.35 15.06 2.65
C LEU A 144 -25.60 15.95 2.64
N THR A 145 -26.21 16.18 1.48
CA THR A 145 -27.59 16.68 1.41
C THR A 145 -28.52 15.51 1.70
N ILE A 146 -29.28 15.59 2.79
CA ILE A 146 -30.12 14.52 3.31
C ILE A 146 -31.59 14.91 3.17
N LYS A 147 -32.47 13.91 3.19
CA LYS A 147 -33.90 14.17 3.39
C LYS A 147 -34.17 14.53 4.85
N GLU A 148 -35.14 15.40 5.09
CA GLU A 148 -35.52 15.76 6.46
C GLU A 148 -36.03 14.56 7.27
N SER A 149 -36.70 13.61 6.62
CA SER A 149 -37.17 12.38 7.26
C SER A 149 -36.04 11.54 7.87
N GLU A 150 -34.80 11.71 7.40
CA GLU A 150 -33.62 10.99 7.88
C GLU A 150 -33.01 11.61 9.15
N ILE A 151 -33.41 12.83 9.54
CA ILE A 151 -32.87 13.55 10.71
C ILE A 151 -33.04 12.75 12.00
N ASP A 152 -34.19 12.09 12.22
CA ASP A 152 -34.40 11.30 13.45
C ASP A 152 -33.57 10.01 13.46
N ALA A 153 -33.31 9.42 12.28
CA ALA A 153 -32.42 8.27 12.12
C ALA A 153 -30.95 8.64 12.42
N ILE A 154 -30.50 9.81 11.94
CA ILE A 154 -29.19 10.38 12.29
C ILE A 154 -29.13 10.69 13.79
N ALA A 155 -30.16 11.33 14.35
CA ALA A 155 -30.23 11.66 15.76
C ALA A 155 -30.16 10.43 16.67
N MET A 156 -30.81 9.32 16.29
CA MET A 156 -30.67 8.05 17.01
C MET A 156 -29.22 7.52 16.99
N ALA A 157 -28.54 7.64 15.85
CA ALA A 157 -27.14 7.20 15.73
C ALA A 157 -26.19 8.10 16.52
N LEU A 158 -26.40 9.42 16.51
CA LEU A 158 -25.67 10.38 17.34
C LEU A 158 -25.93 10.14 18.83
N ARG A 159 -27.17 9.89 19.26
CA ARG A 159 -27.50 9.63 20.68
C ARG A 159 -26.77 8.40 21.23
N ILE A 160 -26.54 7.38 20.41
CA ILE A 160 -25.73 6.20 20.77
C ILE A 160 -24.22 6.55 20.85
N ALA A 161 -23.74 7.47 20.02
CA ALA A 161 -22.36 7.96 20.01
C ALA A 161 -22.06 9.08 21.04
N THR A 162 -23.09 9.56 21.75
CA THR A 162 -23.06 10.59 22.80
C THR A 162 -22.07 11.75 22.54
N PRO A 163 -22.19 12.46 21.40
CA PRO A 163 -21.35 13.62 21.10
C PRO A 163 -21.64 14.77 22.07
N LEU A 164 -20.68 15.68 22.22
CA LEU A 164 -20.92 16.94 22.90
C LEU A 164 -21.56 17.93 21.90
N ILE A 165 -22.84 18.22 22.09
CA ILE A 165 -23.51 19.35 21.44
C ILE A 165 -23.08 20.63 22.16
N TYR A 166 -22.71 21.67 21.39
CA TYR A 166 -22.34 22.99 21.92
C TYR A 166 -23.14 24.14 21.30
N HIS A 167 -23.96 23.86 20.28
CA HIS A 167 -24.97 24.77 19.75
C HIS A 167 -26.19 24.00 19.25
N ASN A 168 -27.39 24.54 19.50
CA ASN A 168 -28.66 24.12 18.92
C ASN A 168 -29.59 25.33 18.83
N ASP A 169 -30.07 25.65 17.62
CA ASP A 169 -31.15 26.62 17.41
C ASP A 169 -32.37 26.01 16.66
N ILE A 170 -32.41 24.68 16.51
CA ILE A 170 -33.58 23.99 15.92
C ILE A 170 -34.83 24.26 16.79
N PRO A 171 -35.95 24.72 16.20
CA PRO A 171 -37.16 25.06 16.95
C PRO A 171 -37.77 23.88 17.69
N ASP A 172 -38.43 24.16 18.82
CA ASP A 172 -39.11 23.15 19.62
C ASP A 172 -40.18 22.37 18.84
N SER A 173 -40.80 22.93 17.80
CA SER A 173 -41.73 22.18 16.92
C SER A 173 -41.04 20.98 16.26
N GLU A 174 -39.84 21.20 15.71
CA GLU A 174 -39.03 20.18 15.03
C GLU A 174 -38.34 19.23 16.00
N ILE A 175 -37.95 19.72 17.18
CA ILE A 175 -37.43 18.85 18.24
C ILE A 175 -38.54 17.94 18.76
N ASN A 176 -39.75 18.44 18.98
CA ASN A 176 -40.86 17.66 19.53
C ASN A 176 -41.47 16.66 18.52
N SER A 177 -41.44 16.96 17.21
CA SER A 177 -41.89 16.03 16.17
C SER A 177 -40.94 14.84 15.94
N ARG A 178 -39.70 14.91 16.44
CA ARG A 178 -38.60 13.95 16.16
C ARG A 178 -38.07 13.29 17.45
N PRO A 179 -38.61 12.12 17.88
CA PRO A 179 -38.40 11.58 19.22
C PRO A 179 -36.96 11.20 19.60
N ASN A 180 -36.07 10.90 18.66
CA ASN A 180 -34.64 10.71 18.94
C ASN A 180 -33.87 12.04 18.91
N LEU A 181 -34.32 13.02 18.12
CA LEU A 181 -33.77 14.39 18.14
C LEU A 181 -33.98 15.04 19.51
N LYS A 182 -35.21 15.00 20.05
CA LYS A 182 -35.52 15.47 21.41
C LYS A 182 -34.60 14.85 22.46
N LYS A 183 -34.39 13.54 22.38
CA LYS A 183 -33.56 12.78 23.35
C LYS A 183 -32.07 13.03 23.19
N LEU A 184 -31.64 13.43 21.99
CA LEU A 184 -30.27 13.85 21.71
C LEU A 184 -30.00 15.26 22.27
N VAL A 185 -30.88 16.23 21.98
CA VAL A 185 -30.76 17.62 22.47
C VAL A 185 -30.87 17.67 24.00
N ASN A 186 -31.81 16.93 24.59
CA ASN A 186 -31.98 16.83 26.05
C ASN A 186 -30.87 16.04 26.76
N GLY A 187 -29.89 15.49 26.03
CA GLY A 187 -28.77 14.75 26.62
C GLY A 187 -29.15 13.44 27.33
N GLU A 188 -30.21 12.73 26.89
CA GLU A 188 -30.71 11.51 27.55
C GLU A 188 -29.70 10.34 27.47
N SER A 189 -28.82 10.28 28.48
CA SER A 189 -27.77 9.26 28.63
C SER A 189 -28.27 7.85 28.96
N ARG A 190 -29.57 7.68 29.26
CA ARG A 190 -30.18 6.37 29.53
C ARG A 190 -30.46 5.61 28.23
N LEU A 191 -29.39 5.09 27.62
CA LEU A 191 -29.47 4.18 26.49
C LEU A 191 -29.98 2.80 26.95
N THR A 192 -31.17 2.41 26.49
CA THR A 192 -31.64 1.03 26.54
C THR A 192 -30.91 0.17 25.51
N PRO A 193 -30.72 -1.15 25.75
CA PRO A 193 -30.23 -2.06 24.72
C PRO A 193 -31.16 -2.10 23.49
N PRO A 194 -30.63 -2.33 22.27
CA PRO A 194 -29.24 -2.65 21.95
C PRO A 194 -28.31 -1.43 21.98
N LEU A 195 -27.17 -1.57 22.68
CA LEU A 195 -26.15 -0.51 22.82
C LEU A 195 -25.25 -0.33 21.57
N THR A 196 -25.66 -0.91 20.45
CA THR A 196 -25.10 -0.70 19.11
C THR A 196 -26.25 -0.59 18.13
N VAL A 197 -26.26 0.47 17.31
CA VAL A 197 -27.30 0.70 16.31
C VAL A 197 -26.70 0.65 14.90
N THR A 198 -27.55 0.31 13.93
CA THR A 198 -27.30 0.54 12.51
C THR A 198 -28.49 1.30 11.97
N ARG A 199 -28.24 2.44 11.34
CA ARG A 199 -29.24 3.19 10.58
C ARG A 199 -28.78 3.22 9.13
N GLN A 200 -29.72 3.20 8.20
CA GLN A 200 -29.46 3.52 6.80
C GLN A 200 -30.34 4.69 6.44
N ILE A 201 -29.74 5.64 5.72
CA ILE A 201 -30.36 6.86 5.23
C ILE A 201 -30.04 7.00 3.73
N SER A 202 -30.83 7.77 3.01
CA SER A 202 -30.55 8.14 1.61
C SER A 202 -30.33 9.65 1.48
N THR A 203 -29.32 10.07 0.72
CA THR A 203 -29.18 11.48 0.33
C THR A 203 -30.36 11.94 -0.55
N ALA A 204 -30.67 13.23 -0.56
CA ALA A 204 -31.75 13.84 -1.36
C ALA A 204 -31.50 13.88 -2.89
N ALA A 205 -30.68 12.98 -3.43
CA ALA A 205 -30.45 12.82 -4.87
C ALA A 205 -31.51 11.92 -5.51
N ALA A 206 -31.80 12.11 -6.80
CA ALA A 206 -32.79 11.32 -7.54
C ALA A 206 -32.53 9.79 -7.53
N ALA A 207 -31.26 9.38 -7.43
CA ALA A 207 -30.85 7.97 -7.29
C ALA A 207 -30.44 7.58 -5.84
N GLY A 208 -30.46 8.52 -4.89
CA GLY A 208 -30.20 8.33 -3.46
C GLY A 208 -28.93 7.54 -3.09
N LEU A 209 -27.79 8.23 -2.90
CA LEU A 209 -26.61 7.60 -2.29
C LEU A 209 -26.98 7.02 -0.91
N LYS A 210 -26.74 5.72 -0.76
CA LYS A 210 -27.07 4.97 0.47
C LYS A 210 -25.96 5.16 1.48
N VAL A 211 -26.32 5.67 2.66
CA VAL A 211 -25.39 5.92 3.76
C VAL A 211 -25.80 5.10 4.97
N ALA A 212 -24.89 4.27 5.48
CA ALA A 212 -25.08 3.43 6.65
C ALA A 212 -24.30 3.99 7.85
N ILE A 213 -25.01 4.36 8.91
CA ILE A 213 -24.43 4.88 10.16
C ILE A 213 -24.37 3.76 11.19
N TYR A 214 -23.18 3.53 11.73
CA TYR A 214 -22.90 2.52 12.74
C TYR A 214 -22.40 3.19 14.02
N SER A 215 -23.18 3.13 15.09
CA SER A 215 -22.78 3.71 16.38
C SER A 215 -22.79 2.66 17.49
N LYS A 216 -21.86 2.82 18.44
CA LYS A 216 -21.83 2.07 19.70
C LYS A 216 -21.77 3.02 20.89
N GLY A 217 -22.49 2.71 21.96
CA GLY A 217 -22.34 3.39 23.24
C GLY A 217 -21.21 2.78 24.08
N GLU A 218 -20.64 3.57 24.99
CA GLU A 218 -19.60 3.14 25.96
C GLU A 218 -19.93 1.80 26.63
N LYS A 219 -21.16 1.65 27.14
CA LYS A 219 -21.60 0.46 27.89
C LYS A 219 -21.66 -0.83 27.05
N SER A 220 -21.50 -0.76 25.72
CA SER A 220 -21.44 -1.94 24.85
C SER A 220 -20.18 -2.80 25.06
N LYS A 221 -19.07 -2.20 25.53
CA LYS A 221 -17.74 -2.83 25.59
C LYS A 221 -17.25 -3.42 24.25
N TYR A 222 -17.86 -3.04 23.13
CA TYR A 222 -17.54 -3.57 21.81
C TYR A 222 -16.46 -2.74 21.12
N GLU A 223 -15.68 -3.41 20.28
CA GLU A 223 -14.65 -2.84 19.42
C GLU A 223 -15.31 -2.43 18.09
N ILE A 224 -15.30 -1.13 17.74
CA ILE A 224 -16.08 -0.58 16.60
C ILE A 224 -15.74 -1.25 15.26
N TYR A 225 -14.47 -1.55 14.99
CA TYR A 225 -14.03 -2.12 13.73
C TYR A 225 -14.42 -3.61 13.63
N ARG A 226 -13.97 -4.48 14.54
CA ARG A 226 -14.19 -5.93 14.48
C ARG A 226 -15.58 -6.37 14.92
N LYS A 227 -16.08 -5.84 16.05
CA LYS A 227 -17.33 -6.33 16.66
C LYS A 227 -18.58 -5.68 16.07
N VAL A 228 -18.46 -4.46 15.53
CA VAL A 228 -19.56 -3.78 14.82
C VAL A 228 -19.34 -3.84 13.30
N LEU A 229 -18.34 -3.15 12.74
CA LEU A 229 -18.24 -2.95 11.29
C LEU A 229 -18.01 -4.24 10.50
N VAL A 230 -16.94 -5.01 10.75
CA VAL A 230 -16.69 -6.30 10.07
C VAL A 230 -17.87 -7.27 10.23
N LYS A 231 -18.50 -7.30 11.41
CA LYS A 231 -19.69 -8.13 11.66
C LYS A 231 -20.92 -7.69 10.84
N LYS A 232 -21.11 -6.39 10.62
CA LYS A 232 -22.26 -5.81 9.91
C LYS A 232 -22.06 -5.75 8.40
N LEU A 233 -20.86 -5.38 7.94
CA LEU A 233 -20.45 -5.36 6.54
C LEU A 233 -20.27 -6.78 5.97
N LYS A 234 -20.07 -7.78 6.85
CA LYS A 234 -19.86 -9.21 6.56
C LYS A 234 -18.58 -9.57 5.77
N THR A 235 -17.86 -8.57 5.27
CA THR A 235 -16.62 -8.65 4.48
C THR A 235 -15.39 -8.16 5.28
N GLY A 236 -14.19 -8.26 4.71
CA GLY A 236 -12.98 -7.64 5.25
C GLY A 236 -12.98 -6.11 5.11
N ILE A 237 -12.01 -5.46 5.74
CA ILE A 237 -11.79 -4.01 5.67
C ILE A 237 -10.30 -3.67 5.56
N LYS A 238 -9.97 -2.59 4.85
CA LYS A 238 -8.67 -1.90 4.88
C LYS A 238 -8.85 -0.57 5.64
N VAL A 239 -8.00 -0.26 6.60
CA VAL A 239 -8.21 0.85 7.54
C VAL A 239 -7.01 1.81 7.61
N TRP A 240 -7.23 3.09 7.31
CA TRP A 240 -6.33 4.20 7.63
C TRP A 240 -6.70 4.78 8.99
N THR A 241 -5.78 4.71 9.95
CA THR A 241 -6.04 5.06 11.35
C THR A 241 -4.75 5.05 12.16
N THR A 242 -4.66 5.89 13.20
CA THR A 242 -3.59 5.81 14.20
C THR A 242 -3.80 4.57 15.09
N ARG A 243 -2.72 4.09 15.72
CA ARG A 243 -2.69 2.77 16.38
C ARG A 243 -2.05 2.86 17.75
N ASP A 244 -2.48 1.98 18.65
CA ASP A 244 -1.65 1.58 19.77
C ASP A 244 -0.78 0.35 19.41
N LYS A 245 0.07 -0.10 20.33
CA LYS A 245 0.91 -1.30 20.14
C LYS A 245 0.14 -2.62 20.40
N ILE A 246 -1.18 -2.56 20.60
CA ILE A 246 -2.00 -3.65 21.18
C ILE A 246 -3.00 -4.19 20.14
N LEU A 247 -3.76 -3.31 19.48
CA LEU A 247 -4.66 -3.70 18.39
C LEU A 247 -3.87 -3.90 17.11
N LYS A 248 -3.30 -5.11 17.01
CA LYS A 248 -2.85 -5.66 15.75
C LYS A 248 -4.04 -5.96 14.83
N SER A 249 -3.69 -6.06 13.56
CA SER A 249 -4.46 -6.72 12.50
C SER A 249 -5.10 -8.05 12.91
N ASP A 250 -6.16 -8.43 12.19
CA ASP A 250 -6.79 -9.74 12.32
C ASP A 250 -7.08 -10.34 10.95
N CYS A 251 -6.37 -11.42 10.60
CA CYS A 251 -6.66 -12.26 9.43
C CYS A 251 -7.08 -13.68 9.84
N ARG A 252 -7.51 -13.89 11.09
CA ARG A 252 -7.85 -15.23 11.63
C ARG A 252 -9.20 -15.78 11.14
N ILE A 253 -10.00 -14.95 10.47
CA ILE A 253 -11.33 -15.32 9.97
C ILE A 253 -11.36 -15.09 8.46
N LEU A 254 -11.48 -16.19 7.70
CA LEU A 254 -11.58 -16.15 6.25
C LEU A 254 -12.63 -15.12 5.80
N ASN A 255 -12.26 -14.28 4.82
CA ASN A 255 -13.09 -13.22 4.24
C ASN A 255 -13.63 -12.16 5.23
N ARG A 256 -13.05 -12.03 6.43
CA ARG A 256 -13.39 -11.01 7.44
C ARG A 256 -12.15 -10.37 8.08
N ASN A 257 -11.16 -10.10 7.23
CA ASN A 257 -9.86 -9.58 7.63
C ASN A 257 -9.93 -8.08 8.00
N ILE A 258 -9.16 -7.65 9.00
CA ILE A 258 -8.85 -6.23 9.25
C ILE A 258 -7.42 -5.99 8.79
N LYS A 259 -7.26 -5.40 7.61
CA LYS A 259 -5.99 -4.90 7.08
C LYS A 259 -5.84 -3.42 7.46
N LEU A 260 -4.61 -2.96 7.70
CA LEU A 260 -4.29 -1.59 8.10
C LEU A 260 -3.46 -0.93 6.99
N VAL A 261 -3.66 0.36 6.70
CA VAL A 261 -3.02 1.10 5.59
C VAL A 261 -1.67 1.72 6.02
N THR A 262 -0.58 1.52 5.27
CA THR A 262 0.78 1.99 5.62
C THR A 262 0.92 3.51 5.50
N SER A 263 1.66 4.11 6.44
CA SER A 263 2.21 5.47 6.30
C SER A 263 3.42 5.45 5.34
N PRO A 264 3.58 6.41 4.41
CA PRO A 264 2.63 7.45 4.04
C PRO A 264 1.58 6.97 3.01
N ILE A 265 0.54 7.78 2.84
CA ILE A 265 -0.41 7.71 1.72
C ILE A 265 -0.31 8.97 0.86
N THR A 266 -0.87 8.91 -0.36
CA THR A 266 -1.00 10.08 -1.24
C THR A 266 -2.46 10.23 -1.66
N ILE A 267 -3.04 11.42 -1.46
CA ILE A 267 -4.40 11.78 -1.80
C ILE A 267 -4.35 12.73 -3.00
N GLY A 268 -4.60 12.19 -4.20
CA GLY A 268 -4.20 12.87 -5.44
C GLY A 268 -2.68 12.90 -5.54
N ASP A 269 -2.09 14.09 -5.44
CA ASP A 269 -0.64 14.36 -5.34
C ASP A 269 -0.19 14.72 -3.90
N HIS A 270 -1.12 14.97 -2.97
CA HIS A 270 -0.82 15.40 -1.61
C HIS A 270 -0.46 14.23 -0.71
N ALA A 271 0.77 14.20 -0.19
CA ALA A 271 1.20 13.20 0.78
C ALA A 271 0.60 13.43 2.19
N SER A 272 0.35 12.34 2.93
CA SER A 272 -0.08 12.38 4.34
C SER A 272 0.50 11.20 5.13
N SER A 273 0.71 11.36 6.44
CA SER A 273 1.34 10.36 7.32
C SER A 273 0.52 10.11 8.59
N LEU A 274 0.61 8.92 9.19
CA LEU A 274 -0.17 8.56 10.40
C LEU A 274 0.16 9.42 11.63
N GLU A 275 1.30 10.10 11.62
CA GLU A 275 1.79 10.99 12.67
C GLU A 275 1.23 12.42 12.50
N SER A 276 0.80 12.76 11.29
CA SER A 276 0.35 14.10 10.88
C SER A 276 -1.13 14.15 10.49
N ASP A 277 -1.79 13.01 10.28
CA ASP A 277 -3.19 12.88 9.87
C ASP A 277 -4.08 12.44 11.04
N VAL A 278 -5.12 13.24 11.34
CA VAL A 278 -6.09 12.90 12.40
C VAL A 278 -7.41 12.34 11.84
N SER A 279 -7.47 12.07 10.53
CA SER A 279 -8.60 11.33 9.96
C SER A 279 -8.48 9.83 10.19
N HIS A 280 -9.62 9.16 10.38
CA HIS A 280 -9.69 7.72 10.44
C HIS A 280 -10.78 7.27 9.47
N TRP A 281 -10.40 6.41 8.53
CA TRP A 281 -11.31 5.92 7.50
C TRP A 281 -10.98 4.48 7.11
N LEU A 282 -11.93 3.82 6.46
CA LEU A 282 -11.78 2.46 5.99
C LEU A 282 -12.58 2.20 4.72
N ILE A 283 -12.26 1.11 4.07
CA ILE A 283 -12.95 0.60 2.88
C ILE A 283 -13.16 -0.91 3.00
N SER A 284 -14.22 -1.42 2.37
CA SER A 284 -14.51 -2.86 2.29
C SER A 284 -13.51 -3.63 1.40
N ASP A 285 -13.16 -4.85 1.77
CA ASP A 285 -12.18 -5.68 1.06
C ASP A 285 -12.63 -7.15 1.03
N PRO A 286 -13.38 -7.59 -0.01
CA PRO A 286 -13.91 -6.82 -1.14
C PRO A 286 -15.23 -6.06 -0.82
N GLY A 287 -15.59 -5.09 -1.66
CA GLY A 287 -16.89 -4.41 -1.68
C GLY A 287 -16.80 -2.96 -2.18
N ASN A 288 -17.92 -2.23 -2.23
CA ASN A 288 -18.00 -0.86 -2.75
C ASN A 288 -18.22 0.21 -1.66
N LYS A 289 -17.76 -0.04 -0.43
CA LYS A 289 -18.09 0.80 0.75
C LYS A 289 -16.87 1.54 1.26
N PHE A 290 -17.01 2.84 1.45
CA PHE A 290 -16.08 3.72 2.16
C PHE A 290 -16.71 4.18 3.47
N CYS A 291 -15.95 4.28 4.56
CA CYS A 291 -16.45 4.80 5.83
C CYS A 291 -15.46 5.74 6.52
N ALA A 292 -15.93 6.88 7.03
CA ALA A 292 -15.23 7.64 8.07
C ALA A 292 -15.55 7.07 9.46
N VAL A 293 -14.62 7.16 10.40
CA VAL A 293 -14.76 6.70 11.80
C VAL A 293 -14.27 7.80 12.75
N ASP A 294 -14.96 8.06 13.86
CA ASP A 294 -14.55 9.11 14.80
C ASP A 294 -13.42 8.70 15.77
N LYS A 295 -13.32 7.40 16.06
CA LYS A 295 -12.31 6.80 16.94
C LYS A 295 -11.17 6.11 16.17
N PRO A 296 -9.92 6.17 16.66
CA PRO A 296 -8.81 5.41 16.08
C PRO A 296 -8.86 3.93 16.46
N TYR A 297 -8.03 3.09 15.81
CA TYR A 297 -7.92 1.65 16.11
C TYR A 297 -6.96 1.41 17.29
N HIS A 298 -7.36 1.91 18.46
CA HIS A 298 -6.71 1.68 19.76
C HIS A 298 -7.60 0.74 20.60
N LYS A 299 -7.08 0.12 21.66
CA LYS A 299 -7.85 -0.73 22.57
C LYS A 299 -8.78 0.10 23.49
N SER A 300 -8.40 1.33 23.80
CA SER A 300 -9.14 2.28 24.65
C SER A 300 -10.59 2.49 24.20
N GLN A 301 -10.82 2.69 22.90
CA GLN A 301 -12.16 2.90 22.33
C GLN A 301 -13.18 1.82 22.70
N THR A 302 -12.77 0.61 23.10
CA THR A 302 -13.72 -0.44 23.52
C THR A 302 -14.64 0.01 24.66
N ILE A 303 -14.16 0.88 25.56
CA ILE A 303 -14.91 1.46 26.69
C ILE A 303 -15.35 2.93 26.44
N GLU A 304 -15.38 3.34 25.17
CA GLU A 304 -15.80 4.67 24.73
C GLU A 304 -16.98 4.55 23.75
N PRO A 305 -17.80 5.59 23.56
CA PRO A 305 -18.71 5.65 22.44
C PRO A 305 -17.91 5.86 21.13
N ALA A 306 -18.47 5.39 20.01
CA ALA A 306 -17.88 5.58 18.67
C ALA A 306 -18.97 5.58 17.58
N MET A 307 -18.68 6.25 16.47
CA MET A 307 -19.52 6.32 15.27
C MET A 307 -18.68 6.10 14.02
N ALA A 308 -19.27 5.41 13.03
CA ALA A 308 -18.77 5.35 11.67
C ALA A 308 -19.90 5.65 10.67
N VAL A 309 -19.56 6.43 9.63
CA VAL A 309 -20.48 6.84 8.57
C VAL A 309 -19.98 6.24 7.27
N CYS A 310 -20.71 5.24 6.75
CA CYS A 310 -20.34 4.47 5.57
C CYS A 310 -21.17 4.86 4.34
N ILE A 311 -20.54 5.23 3.24
CA ILE A 311 -21.18 5.51 1.95
C ILE A 311 -21.01 4.28 1.04
N ASP A 312 -22.09 3.88 0.38
CA ASP A 312 -22.12 2.75 -0.57
C ASP A 312 -22.01 3.25 -2.02
N ASP A 313 -20.80 3.58 -2.45
CA ASP A 313 -20.51 4.12 -3.78
C ASP A 313 -19.18 3.56 -4.32
N ALA A 314 -19.23 2.98 -5.52
CA ALA A 314 -18.08 2.33 -6.14
C ALA A 314 -16.97 3.29 -6.59
N THR A 315 -17.31 4.56 -6.86
CA THR A 315 -16.38 5.60 -7.32
C THR A 315 -15.56 6.13 -6.13
N ILE A 316 -16.24 6.49 -5.04
CA ILE A 316 -15.62 6.88 -3.76
C ILE A 316 -14.76 5.73 -3.25
N PHE A 317 -15.31 4.50 -3.22
CA PHE A 317 -14.55 3.31 -2.88
C PHE A 317 -13.32 3.15 -3.77
N GLY A 318 -13.45 3.30 -5.09
CA GLY A 318 -12.35 3.21 -6.05
C GLY A 318 -11.20 4.16 -5.70
N HIS A 319 -11.50 5.44 -5.49
CA HIS A 319 -10.49 6.43 -5.11
C HIS A 319 -9.81 6.10 -3.77
N PHE A 320 -10.56 5.77 -2.72
CA PHE A 320 -9.95 5.38 -1.44
C PHE A 320 -9.24 4.01 -1.48
N ASN A 321 -9.62 3.12 -2.40
CA ASN A 321 -8.95 1.83 -2.63
C ASN A 321 -7.61 1.98 -3.35
N LEU A 322 -7.44 2.96 -4.23
CA LEU A 322 -6.13 3.34 -4.79
C LEU A 322 -5.18 3.87 -3.70
N ILE A 323 -5.68 4.74 -2.82
CA ILE A 323 -4.94 5.26 -1.66
C ILE A 323 -4.59 4.10 -0.70
N GLY A 324 -5.57 3.26 -0.39
CA GLY A 324 -5.47 2.07 0.47
C GLY A 324 -4.75 0.86 -0.14
N GLN A 325 -3.98 1.01 -1.21
CA GLN A 325 -3.10 -0.06 -1.72
C GLN A 325 -1.86 -0.27 -0.85
N ASN A 326 -1.41 0.77 -0.14
CA ASN A 326 -0.30 0.66 0.82
C ASN A 326 -0.83 -0.06 2.06
N LEU A 327 -0.55 -1.36 2.27
CA LEU A 327 -1.17 -2.15 3.36
C LEU A 327 -0.17 -2.71 4.37
N SER A 328 0.02 -1.97 5.46
CA SER A 328 0.78 -2.29 6.68
C SER A 328 0.21 -3.44 7.53
N PHE A 329 -0.36 -4.44 6.88
CA PHE A 329 -0.84 -5.63 7.55
C PHE A 329 -0.62 -6.84 6.67
N PHE A 330 0.56 -7.42 6.85
CA PHE A 330 1.20 -8.32 5.91
C PHE A 330 1.30 -7.67 4.52
N THR A 331 2.19 -6.67 4.39
CA THR A 331 3.07 -6.61 3.22
C THR A 331 3.92 -7.88 3.25
N PHE A 332 3.28 -9.00 2.92
CA PHE A 332 3.85 -10.34 2.85
C PHE A 332 3.15 -11.11 1.73
N TYR A 333 2.76 -10.36 0.69
CA TYR A 333 2.89 -10.89 -0.66
C TYR A 333 4.38 -11.10 -0.91
N ARG A 334 4.79 -12.33 -0.57
CA ARG A 334 5.41 -13.24 -1.52
C ARG A 334 6.51 -12.61 -2.36
N LEU A 335 7.73 -12.97 -2.00
CA LEU A 335 8.93 -12.81 -2.80
C LEU A 335 8.70 -13.45 -4.19
N HIS A 336 8.29 -12.64 -5.16
CA HIS A 336 7.88 -13.02 -6.51
C HIS A 336 8.38 -11.95 -7.50
N CYS A 337 8.66 -12.38 -8.73
CA CYS A 337 9.41 -11.59 -9.70
C CYS A 337 8.48 -10.80 -10.63
N CYS A 338 8.34 -9.49 -10.43
CA CYS A 338 7.33 -8.68 -11.14
C CYS A 338 7.65 -8.38 -12.62
N THR A 339 6.58 -8.22 -13.41
CA THR A 339 6.59 -7.62 -14.76
C THR A 339 7.12 -6.19 -14.73
N ALA A 340 7.98 -5.85 -15.70
CA ALA A 340 8.56 -4.53 -15.83
C ALA A 340 7.89 -3.78 -16.99
N GLY A 341 7.01 -2.83 -16.63
CA GLY A 341 6.27 -1.99 -17.56
C GLY A 341 5.18 -1.22 -16.80
N LEU A 342 5.05 0.08 -17.07
CA LEU A 342 3.95 0.95 -16.58
C LEU A 342 3.69 0.93 -15.05
N GLY A 343 4.68 0.67 -14.21
CA GLY A 343 4.56 0.78 -12.74
C GLY A 343 3.58 -0.19 -12.06
N HIS A 344 3.04 -1.17 -12.79
CA HIS A 344 1.89 -1.99 -12.36
C HIS A 344 2.21 -3.15 -11.39
N CYS A 345 3.38 -3.12 -10.72
CA CYS A 345 3.74 -4.03 -9.62
C CYS A 345 2.75 -3.97 -8.42
N LYS A 346 1.85 -2.97 -8.39
CA LYS A 346 0.76 -2.83 -7.40
C LYS A 346 -0.54 -3.56 -7.75
N THR A 347 -0.70 -4.09 -8.96
CA THR A 347 -2.00 -4.59 -9.46
C THR A 347 -1.98 -5.93 -10.20
N ASP A 348 -0.83 -6.38 -10.73
CA ASP A 348 -0.78 -7.69 -11.40
C ASP A 348 -0.78 -8.82 -10.37
N THR A 349 -1.90 -9.53 -10.25
CA THR A 349 -2.11 -10.62 -9.28
C THR A 349 -1.58 -11.98 -9.77
N ARG A 350 -0.94 -12.03 -10.94
CA ARG A 350 -0.35 -13.25 -11.51
C ARG A 350 0.84 -13.71 -10.66
N ARG A 351 0.84 -15.00 -10.26
CA ARG A 351 2.05 -15.64 -9.72
C ARG A 351 3.08 -15.73 -10.84
N ILE A 352 4.22 -15.06 -10.68
CA ILE A 352 5.33 -15.15 -11.63
C ILE A 352 6.48 -15.93 -10.95
N ALA A 353 6.87 -17.04 -11.55
CA ALA A 353 7.97 -17.90 -11.09
C ALA A 353 9.36 -17.32 -11.37
N ARG A 354 9.47 -16.47 -12.40
CA ARG A 354 10.74 -16.00 -12.97
C ARG A 354 10.60 -14.62 -13.61
N ALA A 355 11.61 -13.78 -13.43
CA ALA A 355 11.85 -12.64 -14.29
C ALA A 355 13.34 -12.59 -14.67
N ILE A 356 13.63 -12.25 -15.92
CA ILE A 356 14.99 -11.99 -16.39
C ILE A 356 15.02 -10.57 -16.96
N MET A 357 16.09 -9.85 -16.66
CA MET A 357 16.33 -8.49 -17.13
C MET A 357 17.79 -8.32 -17.54
N TYR A 358 18.00 -7.62 -18.64
CA TYR A 358 19.31 -7.13 -19.06
C TYR A 358 19.28 -5.59 -19.15
N LYS A 359 20.20 -4.93 -18.44
CA LYS A 359 20.48 -3.49 -18.59
C LYS A 359 21.67 -3.33 -19.53
N ALA A 360 21.51 -2.62 -20.63
CA ALA A 360 22.60 -2.36 -21.58
C ALA A 360 23.65 -1.36 -20.99
N PRO A 361 24.91 -1.38 -21.47
CA PRO A 361 25.90 -0.33 -21.19
C PRO A 361 25.37 1.08 -21.45
N GLY A 362 25.75 2.05 -20.61
CA GLY A 362 25.32 3.45 -20.69
C GLY A 362 23.83 3.74 -20.43
N GLN A 363 22.94 2.74 -20.53
CA GLN A 363 21.50 2.92 -20.36
C GLN A 363 21.07 2.85 -18.89
N ASN A 364 20.20 3.78 -18.50
CA ASN A 364 19.54 3.77 -17.18
C ASN A 364 18.24 2.94 -17.16
N ILE A 365 17.81 2.43 -18.30
CA ILE A 365 16.68 1.49 -18.48
C ILE A 365 17.27 0.16 -18.97
N GLY A 366 16.62 -0.96 -18.66
CA GLY A 366 16.92 -2.25 -19.27
C GLY A 366 15.71 -2.84 -19.98
N LYS A 367 15.91 -4.00 -20.60
CA LYS A 367 14.84 -4.84 -21.15
C LYS A 367 14.60 -6.02 -20.22
N ALA A 368 13.34 -6.42 -20.04
CA ALA A 368 12.98 -7.58 -19.23
C ALA A 368 11.83 -8.39 -19.83
N PHE A 369 11.69 -9.65 -19.41
CA PHE A 369 10.53 -10.50 -19.69
C PHE A 369 10.18 -11.38 -18.49
N THR A 370 8.98 -11.96 -18.50
CA THR A 370 8.47 -12.83 -17.40
C THR A 370 7.69 -14.03 -17.92
N GLN A 371 7.41 -14.99 -17.04
CA GLN A 371 6.64 -16.21 -17.33
C GLN A 371 5.30 -15.95 -18.04
N GLY A 372 4.62 -14.84 -17.76
CA GLY A 372 3.30 -14.54 -18.32
C GLY A 372 3.31 -13.79 -19.65
N ASN A 373 4.48 -13.40 -20.17
CA ASN A 373 4.59 -12.54 -21.35
C ASN A 373 5.94 -12.71 -22.11
N ALA A 374 6.42 -13.95 -22.27
CA ALA A 374 7.71 -14.24 -22.92
C ALA A 374 7.79 -13.87 -24.43
N GLY A 375 6.69 -13.39 -25.00
CA GLY A 375 6.60 -12.97 -26.40
C GLY A 375 7.36 -11.68 -26.73
N ALA A 376 7.66 -10.80 -25.76
CA ALA A 376 8.33 -9.52 -26.04
C ALA A 376 9.25 -9.05 -24.89
N TRP A 377 10.41 -8.51 -25.25
CA TRP A 377 11.25 -7.72 -24.35
C TRP A 377 10.57 -6.37 -24.04
N GLN A 378 10.29 -6.11 -22.76
CA GLN A 378 9.63 -4.88 -22.29
C GLN A 378 10.62 -3.94 -21.59
N ASP A 379 10.47 -2.64 -21.77
CA ASP A 379 11.29 -1.63 -21.10
C ASP A 379 11.00 -1.56 -19.59
N THR A 380 12.05 -1.63 -18.79
CA THR A 380 11.94 -1.44 -17.35
C THR A 380 11.77 0.03 -16.98
N ALA A 381 11.31 0.30 -15.77
CA ALA A 381 11.58 1.60 -15.17
C ALA A 381 13.10 1.80 -14.94
N VAL A 382 13.48 3.05 -14.71
CA VAL A 382 14.87 3.49 -14.52
C VAL A 382 15.53 2.77 -13.33
N VAL A 383 16.71 2.18 -13.51
CA VAL A 383 17.42 1.40 -12.47
C VAL A 383 17.92 2.23 -11.28
N THR A 384 18.02 3.56 -11.43
CA THR A 384 18.29 4.45 -10.30
C THR A 384 17.02 4.77 -9.49
N GLY A 385 15.84 4.46 -10.02
CA GLY A 385 14.53 4.80 -9.47
C GLY A 385 13.91 3.71 -8.62
N VAL A 386 14.12 3.80 -7.30
CA VAL A 386 13.47 3.01 -6.24
C VAL A 386 12.00 2.70 -6.57
N ASN A 387 11.19 3.73 -6.78
CA ASN A 387 9.74 3.59 -6.93
C ASN A 387 9.22 2.94 -8.24
N GLY A 388 10.08 2.66 -9.22
CA GLY A 388 9.66 2.06 -10.49
C GLY A 388 10.25 0.68 -10.79
N HIS A 389 11.46 0.40 -10.32
CA HIS A 389 12.23 -0.76 -10.77
C HIS A 389 11.81 -2.05 -10.08
N SER A 390 11.60 -3.15 -10.83
CA SER A 390 11.05 -4.41 -10.30
C SER A 390 11.97 -5.08 -9.26
N PHE A 391 13.27 -5.16 -9.53
CA PHE A 391 14.26 -5.60 -8.53
C PHE A 391 14.44 -4.58 -7.40
N GLY A 392 14.13 -3.30 -7.64
CA GLY A 392 14.07 -2.26 -6.61
C GLY A 392 12.96 -2.53 -5.60
N LYS A 393 11.75 -2.81 -6.08
CA LYS A 393 10.60 -3.18 -5.24
C LYS A 393 10.79 -4.50 -4.51
N ALA A 394 11.47 -5.49 -5.11
CA ALA A 394 11.84 -6.73 -4.44
C ALA A 394 12.83 -6.50 -3.27
N LEU A 395 13.70 -5.49 -3.35
CA LEU A 395 14.72 -5.19 -2.34
C LEU A 395 14.33 -4.07 -1.34
N GLU A 396 13.32 -3.25 -1.66
CA GLU A 396 12.76 -2.21 -0.79
C GLU A 396 12.21 -2.76 0.53
N HIS A 397 11.73 -4.00 0.52
CA HIS A 397 11.10 -4.67 1.66
C HIS A 397 11.98 -4.65 2.92
N ASN A 398 13.29 -4.65 2.73
CA ASN A 398 14.32 -4.80 3.76
C ASN A 398 14.62 -3.51 4.57
N LYS A 399 13.71 -2.52 4.59
CA LYS A 399 14.02 -1.16 5.10
C LYS A 399 13.05 -0.57 6.14
N GLN A 400 12.01 -1.28 6.59
CA GLN A 400 10.94 -0.69 7.43
C GLN A 400 10.58 -1.41 8.73
N THR A 401 11.22 -2.52 9.10
CA THR A 401 10.78 -3.38 10.22
C THR A 401 11.87 -3.61 11.28
N ASN A 402 11.82 -2.86 12.38
CA ASN A 402 12.64 -3.10 13.57
C ASN A 402 12.03 -4.17 14.51
N LEU A 403 11.30 -5.15 13.95
CA LEU A 403 10.60 -6.24 14.64
C LEU A 403 10.28 -7.38 13.65
N LEU A 404 10.99 -8.50 13.79
CA LEU A 404 10.63 -9.87 13.32
C LEU A 404 10.35 -10.08 11.81
N HIS A 405 11.23 -10.85 11.18
CA HIS A 405 11.15 -11.44 9.83
C HIS A 405 11.34 -10.47 8.66
N THR A 406 12.60 -10.14 8.42
CA THR A 406 13.16 -10.19 7.07
C THR A 406 14.54 -10.85 7.19
N THR A 407 14.99 -11.54 6.14
CA THR A 407 16.06 -12.53 6.23
C THR A 407 16.75 -12.68 4.89
N MET A 408 18.07 -12.41 4.83
CA MET A 408 18.86 -12.22 3.62
C MET A 408 20.29 -12.77 3.78
N LEU A 409 20.67 -13.74 2.94
CA LEU A 409 22.10 -13.95 2.64
C LEU A 409 22.53 -12.93 1.59
N HIS A 410 23.50 -12.08 1.93
CA HIS A 410 24.12 -11.14 0.99
C HIS A 410 25.59 -11.49 0.68
N GLN A 411 25.97 -11.35 -0.60
CA GLN A 411 27.34 -11.52 -1.12
C GLN A 411 27.86 -10.23 -1.79
N ILE A 412 29.19 -10.11 -2.00
CA ILE A 412 29.96 -8.99 -2.63
C ILE A 412 30.43 -7.94 -1.58
N PHE A 413 31.72 -7.60 -1.43
CA PHE A 413 32.60 -7.00 -2.45
C PHE A 413 34.01 -7.61 -2.56
N GLN A 414 34.73 -7.18 -3.60
CA GLN A 414 36.13 -7.48 -3.87
C GLN A 414 37.03 -7.37 -2.63
N ASN A 415 37.93 -8.33 -2.48
CA ASN A 415 39.26 -8.07 -1.95
C ASN A 415 40.26 -8.51 -3.04
N GLN A 416 41.28 -7.70 -3.34
CA GLN A 416 42.25 -7.92 -4.43
C GLN A 416 43.07 -9.22 -4.29
N LYS A 417 42.87 -10.00 -3.23
CA LYS A 417 43.57 -11.27 -2.93
C LYS A 417 42.74 -12.53 -3.15
N GLN A 418 41.43 -12.46 -3.40
CA GLN A 418 40.59 -13.64 -3.63
C GLN A 418 39.61 -13.40 -4.79
N ASN A 419 39.84 -14.10 -5.91
CA ASN A 419 39.14 -13.87 -7.17
C ASN A 419 37.76 -14.56 -7.19
N GLN A 420 36.82 -14.06 -6.38
CA GLN A 420 35.44 -14.57 -6.28
C GLN A 420 34.46 -13.64 -7.01
N THR A 421 33.54 -14.21 -7.77
CA THR A 421 32.68 -13.45 -8.69
C THR A 421 31.20 -13.83 -8.68
N ALA A 422 30.80 -14.89 -7.95
CA ALA A 422 29.40 -15.18 -7.62
C ALA A 422 28.72 -14.00 -6.90
N LYS A 423 27.43 -13.79 -7.21
CA LYS A 423 26.65 -12.63 -6.80
C LYS A 423 25.17 -12.99 -6.68
N GLY A 424 24.55 -12.65 -5.56
CA GLY A 424 23.11 -12.82 -5.39
C GLY A 424 22.62 -12.49 -4.00
N VAL A 425 21.30 -12.58 -3.86
CA VAL A 425 20.58 -12.45 -2.60
C VAL A 425 19.58 -13.61 -2.49
N LEU A 426 19.64 -14.37 -1.41
CA LEU A 426 18.63 -15.36 -1.05
C LEU A 426 17.82 -14.82 0.12
N MET A 427 16.50 -14.79 0.01
CA MET A 427 15.61 -14.33 1.08
C MET A 427 14.37 -15.20 1.23
N MET A 428 13.92 -15.38 2.48
CA MET A 428 12.87 -16.33 2.91
C MET A 428 11.97 -15.70 3.99
N ASN A 429 10.85 -16.35 4.33
CA ASN A 429 9.94 -15.89 5.38
C ASN A 429 9.63 -17.01 6.40
N PRO A 430 10.32 -17.04 7.57
CA PRO A 430 10.11 -18.03 8.63
C PRO A 430 8.70 -18.03 9.28
N GLN A 431 7.80 -17.12 8.89
CA GLN A 431 6.38 -17.09 9.30
C GLN A 431 5.42 -17.03 8.10
N GLY A 432 5.84 -17.57 6.95
CA GLY A 432 5.18 -17.44 5.67
C GLY A 432 4.40 -18.66 5.19
N ALA A 433 4.28 -18.74 3.87
CA ALA A 433 4.07 -19.99 3.14
C ALA A 433 5.44 -20.50 2.65
N ASP A 434 5.52 -21.78 2.27
CA ASP A 434 6.69 -22.50 1.70
C ASP A 434 7.18 -21.90 0.36
N GLU A 435 7.60 -20.65 0.38
CA GLU A 435 7.98 -19.84 -0.78
C GLU A 435 9.06 -18.83 -0.38
N ALA A 436 10.21 -18.93 -1.04
CA ALA A 436 11.34 -18.01 -0.94
C ALA A 436 11.68 -17.44 -2.32
N ALA A 437 12.61 -16.48 -2.41
CA ALA A 437 13.15 -16.09 -3.70
C ALA A 437 14.67 -15.93 -3.67
N TRP A 438 15.24 -16.20 -4.84
CA TRP A 438 16.66 -16.13 -5.13
C TRP A 438 16.87 -15.15 -6.28
N ILE A 439 17.65 -14.11 -6.03
CA ILE A 439 18.06 -13.12 -7.02
C ILE A 439 19.53 -13.36 -7.34
N VAL A 440 19.84 -13.52 -8.62
CA VAL A 440 21.20 -13.62 -9.16
C VAL A 440 21.42 -12.40 -10.06
N HIS A 441 22.56 -11.72 -9.94
CA HIS A 441 22.81 -10.49 -10.69
C HIS A 441 24.31 -10.30 -10.94
N THR A 442 24.66 -9.35 -11.78
CA THR A 442 26.07 -9.14 -12.20
C THR A 442 26.71 -7.89 -11.61
N VAL A 443 25.91 -6.95 -11.11
CA VAL A 443 26.31 -5.67 -10.48
C VAL A 443 27.15 -5.88 -9.19
N PRO A 444 28.38 -5.36 -9.10
CA PRO A 444 29.17 -5.28 -7.87
C PRO A 444 28.56 -4.34 -6.81
N GLY A 445 28.67 -4.70 -5.52
CA GLY A 445 28.30 -3.83 -4.38
C GLY A 445 26.83 -3.44 -4.33
N PHE A 446 26.01 -4.23 -4.99
CA PHE A 446 24.58 -4.12 -5.06
C PHE A 446 23.97 -5.40 -4.47
N PRO A 447 22.89 -5.32 -3.67
CA PRO A 447 22.44 -4.13 -2.95
C PRO A 447 23.46 -3.74 -1.86
N LYS A 448 23.34 -2.53 -1.31
CA LYS A 448 24.10 -2.12 -0.11
C LYS A 448 23.23 -2.40 1.14
N ALA A 449 23.55 -3.46 1.88
CA ALA A 449 22.78 -3.88 3.06
C ALA A 449 22.54 -2.71 4.04
N LEU A 450 21.36 -2.71 4.69
CA LEU A 450 20.83 -1.67 5.58
C LEU A 450 20.64 -0.26 4.94
N ARG A 451 21.31 0.06 3.83
CA ARG A 451 21.13 1.32 3.07
C ARG A 451 20.02 1.24 2.03
N GLY A 452 19.50 0.04 1.76
CA GLY A 452 18.37 -0.22 0.86
C GLY A 452 18.74 -0.18 -0.63
N TYR A 453 17.74 -0.14 -1.50
CA TYR A 453 17.97 -0.10 -2.94
C TYR A 453 18.69 1.18 -3.38
N LEU A 454 19.91 1.01 -3.89
CA LEU A 454 20.72 2.03 -4.54
C LEU A 454 21.57 1.33 -5.61
N PHE A 455 21.28 1.57 -6.89
CA PHE A 455 22.11 1.11 -7.99
C PHE A 455 23.42 1.92 -8.01
N PRO A 456 24.62 1.32 -8.14
CA PRO A 456 25.88 2.06 -8.11
C PRO A 456 26.04 2.94 -9.37
N PRO A 457 26.27 4.27 -9.25
CA PRO A 457 26.48 5.13 -10.41
C PRO A 457 27.62 4.69 -11.33
N GLU A 458 28.69 4.14 -10.76
CA GLU A 458 29.86 3.60 -11.44
C GLU A 458 29.54 2.38 -12.35
N GLU A 459 28.42 1.71 -12.09
CA GLU A 459 27.93 0.56 -12.87
C GLU A 459 26.84 0.95 -13.90
N ILE A 460 26.44 2.24 -13.98
CA ILE A 460 25.50 2.70 -15.01
C ILE A 460 26.09 2.53 -16.42
N GLN A 461 27.39 2.75 -16.57
CA GLN A 461 28.08 2.62 -17.85
C GLN A 461 28.25 1.16 -18.31
N LYS A 462 27.88 0.16 -17.50
CA LYS A 462 28.11 -1.25 -17.79
C LYS A 462 26.84 -2.04 -18.10
N GLY A 463 27.03 -3.14 -18.84
CA GLY A 463 26.01 -4.15 -19.14
C GLY A 463 25.80 -5.10 -17.97
N HIS A 464 24.54 -5.36 -17.61
CA HIS A 464 24.19 -6.17 -16.43
C HIS A 464 22.95 -7.03 -16.62
N LEU A 465 23.14 -8.34 -16.43
CA LEU A 465 22.07 -9.33 -16.28
C LEU A 465 21.60 -9.41 -14.81
N PHE A 466 20.29 -9.57 -14.65
CA PHE A 466 19.57 -9.92 -13.42
C PHE A 466 18.61 -11.08 -13.70
N ILE A 467 18.52 -12.01 -12.76
CA ILE A 467 17.55 -13.10 -12.72
C ILE A 467 16.90 -13.10 -11.34
N CYS A 468 15.57 -13.21 -11.30
CA CYS A 468 14.82 -13.49 -10.08
C CYS A 468 14.08 -14.82 -10.27
N LEU A 469 14.13 -15.69 -9.26
CA LEU A 469 13.42 -16.98 -9.20
C LEU A 469 12.61 -17.09 -7.91
N THR A 470 11.34 -17.44 -8.03
CA THR A 470 10.47 -17.84 -6.92
C THR A 470 10.64 -19.34 -6.68
N ILE A 471 11.25 -19.70 -5.55
CA ILE A 471 11.59 -21.07 -5.16
C ILE A 471 10.70 -21.54 -4.00
N LYS A 472 10.62 -22.83 -3.74
CA LYS A 472 10.05 -23.32 -2.47
C LYS A 472 11.06 -23.15 -1.35
N GLU A 473 10.57 -23.13 -0.12
CA GLU A 473 11.43 -23.07 1.07
C GLU A 473 12.17 -24.40 1.27
N SER A 474 11.62 -25.52 0.77
CA SER A 474 12.30 -26.82 0.69
C SER A 474 13.63 -26.80 -0.08
N GLU A 475 13.76 -25.97 -1.11
CA GLU A 475 14.94 -25.95 -2.00
C GLU A 475 16.15 -25.22 -1.39
N ILE A 476 15.95 -24.46 -0.31
CA ILE A 476 16.97 -23.57 0.27
C ILE A 476 18.24 -24.31 0.67
N ASP A 477 18.14 -25.50 1.29
CA ASP A 477 19.32 -26.25 1.72
C ASP A 477 20.07 -26.88 0.52
N ALA A 478 19.35 -27.23 -0.56
CA ALA A 478 19.95 -27.69 -1.82
C ALA A 478 20.70 -26.56 -2.54
N ILE A 479 20.13 -25.34 -2.57
CA ILE A 479 20.82 -24.14 -3.06
C ILE A 479 22.06 -23.87 -2.21
N ALA A 480 21.93 -23.86 -0.88
CA ALA A 480 23.04 -23.63 0.03
C ALA A 480 24.18 -24.66 -0.13
N MET A 481 23.84 -25.93 -0.39
CA MET A 481 24.81 -26.98 -0.72
C MET A 481 25.64 -26.62 -1.97
N THR A 482 24.99 -26.17 -3.04
CA THR A 482 25.69 -25.72 -4.26
C THR A 482 26.48 -24.44 -4.04
N THR A 483 25.88 -23.39 -3.46
CA THR A 483 26.57 -22.10 -3.30
C THR A 483 27.82 -22.25 -2.44
N ARG A 484 27.82 -23.09 -1.38
CA ARG A 484 29.01 -23.34 -0.55
C ARG A 484 30.22 -23.84 -1.35
N ILE A 485 30.03 -24.51 -2.48
CA ILE A 485 31.12 -25.02 -3.35
C ILE A 485 31.78 -23.89 -4.15
N ALA A 486 31.03 -22.83 -4.48
CA ALA A 486 31.56 -21.59 -5.02
C ALA A 486 32.22 -20.69 -3.93
N THR A 487 32.27 -21.17 -2.68
CA THR A 487 32.94 -20.56 -1.51
C THR A 487 32.63 -19.08 -1.25
N PRO A 488 31.37 -18.63 -1.32
CA PRO A 488 30.98 -17.22 -1.28
C PRO A 488 31.37 -16.51 0.02
N LEU A 489 31.80 -15.25 -0.10
CA LEU A 489 31.85 -14.32 1.03
C LEU A 489 30.44 -13.83 1.39
N ILE A 490 29.92 -14.28 2.53
CA ILE A 490 28.70 -13.77 3.15
C ILE A 490 29.08 -12.56 4.00
N TYR A 491 28.52 -11.38 3.71
CA TYR A 491 28.82 -10.15 4.46
C TYR A 491 27.68 -9.66 5.35
N HIS A 492 26.47 -10.19 5.14
CA HIS A 492 25.31 -9.96 6.00
C HIS A 492 24.43 -11.22 6.01
N ASN A 493 23.95 -11.58 7.20
CA ASN A 493 23.05 -12.68 7.45
C ASN A 493 22.12 -12.30 8.62
N ASP A 494 20.82 -12.33 8.37
CA ASP A 494 19.72 -12.17 9.34
C ASP A 494 18.70 -13.33 9.21
N ILE A 495 19.17 -14.53 8.84
CA ILE A 495 18.43 -15.78 9.06
C ILE A 495 18.38 -16.06 10.58
N PRO A 496 17.20 -16.34 11.18
CA PRO A 496 17.12 -16.77 12.58
C PRO A 496 17.87 -18.08 12.80
N ASP A 497 18.57 -18.23 13.92
CA ASP A 497 19.37 -19.42 14.22
C ASP A 497 18.56 -20.72 14.15
N SER A 498 17.25 -20.68 14.42
CA SER A 498 16.34 -21.83 14.26
C SER A 498 16.19 -22.33 12.81
N GLU A 499 16.27 -21.43 11.83
CA GLU A 499 16.27 -21.78 10.40
C GLU A 499 17.66 -22.12 9.87
N ILE A 500 18.71 -21.61 10.51
CA ILE A 500 20.08 -22.04 10.22
C ILE A 500 20.26 -23.49 10.72
N ASP A 501 19.85 -23.78 11.95
CA ASP A 501 20.04 -25.07 12.62
C ASP A 501 19.17 -26.19 12.05
N SER A 502 18.01 -25.88 11.48
CA SER A 502 17.17 -26.85 10.77
C SER A 502 17.73 -27.26 9.40
N ARG A 503 18.72 -26.54 8.86
CA ARG A 503 19.20 -26.64 7.47
C ARG A 503 20.71 -26.89 7.41
N PRO A 504 21.17 -28.16 7.32
CA PRO A 504 22.55 -28.52 7.59
C PRO A 504 23.57 -28.05 6.56
N ASN A 505 23.19 -27.73 5.32
CA ASN A 505 24.07 -27.08 4.35
C ASN A 505 24.02 -25.55 4.47
N LEU A 506 22.88 -24.98 4.86
CA LEU A 506 22.74 -23.55 5.18
C LEU A 506 23.62 -23.16 6.38
N LYS A 507 23.60 -23.94 7.47
CA LYS A 507 24.50 -23.75 8.63
C LYS A 507 25.96 -23.74 8.22
N LYS A 508 26.38 -24.74 7.43
CA LYS A 508 27.75 -24.85 6.93
C LYS A 508 28.13 -23.72 5.99
N LEU A 509 27.18 -23.20 5.21
CA LEU A 509 27.37 -22.04 4.35
C LEU A 509 27.59 -20.77 5.19
N VAL A 510 26.71 -20.49 6.17
CA VAL A 510 26.83 -19.36 7.10
C VAL A 510 28.14 -19.41 7.91
N ASN A 511 28.54 -20.59 8.39
CA ASN A 511 29.78 -20.82 9.13
C ASN A 511 31.06 -20.68 8.28
N GLY A 512 30.96 -20.54 6.95
CA GLY A 512 32.13 -20.53 6.06
C GLY A 512 32.83 -21.91 5.91
N GLU A 513 32.14 -23.02 6.17
CA GLU A 513 32.70 -24.38 6.13
C GLU A 513 32.97 -24.86 4.69
N SER A 514 34.11 -24.43 4.15
CA SER A 514 34.62 -24.77 2.81
C SER A 514 35.33 -26.13 2.71
N ARG A 515 35.29 -26.97 3.76
CA ARG A 515 35.91 -28.31 3.74
C ARG A 515 35.07 -29.30 2.94
N PHE A 516 35.44 -29.51 1.68
CA PHE A 516 34.84 -30.52 0.82
C PHE A 516 35.61 -31.84 0.83
N ILE A 517 34.92 -32.90 1.24
CA ILE A 517 35.18 -34.25 0.75
C ILE A 517 34.66 -34.29 -0.71
N PRO A 518 35.33 -34.98 -1.66
CA PRO A 518 34.88 -35.05 -3.05
C PRO A 518 33.41 -35.52 -3.20
N PRO A 519 32.69 -35.09 -4.26
CA PRO A 519 33.18 -34.38 -5.45
C PRO A 519 33.37 -32.87 -5.25
N LEU A 520 34.33 -32.30 -6.00
CA LEU A 520 34.64 -30.86 -6.03
C LEU A 520 33.85 -30.08 -7.10
N THR A 521 32.91 -30.75 -7.76
CA THR A 521 31.92 -30.18 -8.69
C THR A 521 30.58 -30.82 -8.35
N VAL A 522 29.51 -30.03 -8.27
CA VAL A 522 28.14 -30.51 -8.00
C VAL A 522 27.15 -29.86 -8.96
N THR A 523 26.18 -30.67 -9.37
CA THR A 523 24.99 -30.25 -10.11
C THR A 523 23.77 -30.51 -9.24
N ARG A 524 22.85 -29.55 -9.13
CA ARG A 524 21.53 -29.72 -8.48
C ARG A 524 20.42 -29.18 -9.36
N ASP A 525 19.39 -29.99 -9.55
CA ASP A 525 18.11 -29.55 -10.10
C ASP A 525 17.21 -29.08 -8.95
N ILE A 526 16.62 -27.90 -9.08
CA ILE A 526 15.57 -27.36 -8.20
C ILE A 526 14.32 -27.01 -9.01
N SER A 527 13.17 -26.89 -8.34
CA SER A 527 11.90 -26.48 -8.96
C SER A 527 11.39 -25.15 -8.40
N THR A 528 10.95 -24.26 -9.28
CA THR A 528 10.24 -23.02 -8.86
C THR A 528 8.86 -23.32 -8.26
N ALA A 529 8.35 -22.43 -7.40
CA ALA A 529 7.12 -22.66 -6.61
C ALA A 529 5.79 -22.47 -7.38
N ALA A 530 5.81 -22.34 -8.70
CA ALA A 530 4.62 -22.11 -9.51
C ALA A 530 3.99 -23.42 -10.04
N PRO A 531 2.69 -23.43 -10.41
CA PRO A 531 2.10 -24.54 -11.16
C PRO A 531 2.90 -24.82 -12.44
N GLY A 532 3.23 -26.09 -12.66
CA GLY A 532 4.10 -26.51 -13.77
C GLY A 532 5.61 -26.38 -13.52
N GLY A 533 6.04 -25.85 -12.37
CA GLY A 533 7.40 -25.95 -11.80
C GLY A 533 8.56 -25.88 -12.80
N LEU A 534 8.95 -24.67 -13.23
CA LEU A 534 10.15 -24.48 -14.06
C LEU A 534 11.36 -25.14 -13.38
N LYS A 535 12.04 -26.00 -14.13
CA LYS A 535 13.28 -26.68 -13.75
C LYS A 535 14.48 -25.73 -13.90
N VAL A 536 15.27 -25.62 -12.84
CA VAL A 536 16.50 -24.82 -12.81
C VAL A 536 17.64 -25.73 -12.34
N THR A 537 18.72 -25.80 -13.11
CA THR A 537 19.91 -26.60 -12.82
C THR A 537 21.04 -25.67 -12.36
N ILE A 538 21.50 -25.84 -11.13
CA ILE A 538 22.65 -25.12 -10.56
C ILE A 538 23.89 -26.00 -10.72
N TYR A 539 24.92 -25.44 -11.33
CA TYR A 539 26.26 -26.03 -11.41
C TYR A 539 27.20 -25.26 -10.50
N SER A 540 28.07 -25.93 -9.76
CA SER A 540 29.07 -25.28 -8.90
C SER A 540 30.37 -26.07 -8.88
N LYS A 541 31.49 -25.36 -8.99
CA LYS A 541 32.86 -25.89 -9.04
C LYS A 541 33.70 -25.22 -7.94
N GLY A 542 34.43 -26.03 -7.17
CA GLY A 542 35.41 -25.55 -6.20
C GLY A 542 36.80 -25.34 -6.80
N GLU A 543 37.59 -24.46 -6.16
CA GLU A 543 38.96 -24.04 -6.52
C GLU A 543 39.90 -25.20 -6.93
N LYS A 544 39.79 -26.36 -6.25
CA LYS A 544 40.66 -27.53 -6.45
C LYS A 544 40.15 -28.56 -7.48
N SER A 545 39.02 -28.30 -8.14
CA SER A 545 38.45 -29.24 -9.11
C SER A 545 39.27 -29.26 -10.41
N ARG A 546 39.93 -30.38 -10.70
CA ARG A 546 40.76 -30.58 -11.90
C ARG A 546 39.96 -30.86 -13.19
N PHE A 547 38.64 -31.00 -13.09
CA PHE A 547 37.79 -31.34 -14.24
C PHE A 547 37.36 -30.10 -15.01
N VAL A 548 37.92 -29.94 -16.21
CA VAL A 548 37.37 -29.11 -17.28
C VAL A 548 37.47 -29.91 -18.57
N THR A 549 36.40 -30.63 -18.95
CA THR A 549 36.24 -31.18 -20.30
C THR A 549 35.85 -30.06 -21.25
N SER A 550 36.84 -29.26 -21.60
CA SER A 550 36.84 -28.39 -22.78
C SER A 550 37.04 -29.27 -24.03
N PRO A 551 36.46 -28.94 -25.21
CA PRO A 551 35.76 -27.69 -25.54
C PRO A 551 34.23 -27.72 -25.34
N ILE A 552 33.70 -26.54 -25.04
CA ILE A 552 32.50 -26.05 -25.72
C ILE A 552 33.02 -24.96 -26.67
N SER A 553 32.67 -25.03 -27.95
CA SER A 553 33.22 -24.13 -28.97
C SER A 553 32.46 -22.81 -29.00
N VAL A 554 33.18 -21.69 -28.85
CA VAL A 554 32.72 -20.35 -29.24
C VAL A 554 33.90 -19.68 -29.94
N SER A 555 33.68 -19.23 -31.18
CA SER A 555 34.72 -18.83 -32.10
C SER A 555 35.18 -17.38 -31.92
N GLY A 556 36.44 -17.11 -32.20
CA GLY A 556 36.73 -16.20 -33.31
C GLY A 556 36.61 -14.67 -33.20
N HIS A 557 36.13 -14.06 -32.10
CA HIS A 557 36.24 -12.61 -31.73
C HIS A 557 36.33 -11.53 -32.85
N PRO A 558 35.55 -10.42 -32.82
CA PRO A 558 35.37 -9.63 -31.59
C PRO A 558 34.02 -8.90 -31.39
N SER A 559 33.61 -8.77 -30.12
CA SER A 559 32.76 -7.68 -29.65
C SER A 559 33.41 -6.98 -28.44
N SER A 560 33.02 -5.74 -28.14
CA SER A 560 33.72 -4.86 -27.18
C SER A 560 33.44 -5.22 -25.70
N LEU A 561 34.09 -6.30 -25.27
CA LEU A 561 34.01 -6.95 -23.96
C LEU A 561 34.32 -6.05 -22.74
N GLU A 562 34.78 -4.82 -22.95
CA GLU A 562 35.20 -3.89 -21.88
C GLU A 562 34.02 -3.21 -21.15
N SER A 563 32.81 -3.26 -21.72
CA SER A 563 31.64 -2.54 -21.18
C SER A 563 30.48 -3.44 -20.72
N ASP A 564 30.44 -4.73 -21.10
CA ASP A 564 29.43 -5.67 -20.60
C ASP A 564 30.05 -6.64 -19.60
N VAL A 565 29.51 -6.69 -18.37
CA VAL A 565 29.94 -7.63 -17.33
C VAL A 565 28.90 -8.73 -17.07
N SER A 566 27.90 -8.85 -17.94
CA SER A 566 26.99 -9.98 -17.96
C SER A 566 27.62 -11.20 -18.62
N GLN A 567 27.59 -12.32 -17.91
CA GLN A 567 28.18 -13.58 -18.34
C GLN A 567 27.06 -14.61 -18.41
N TRP A 568 26.81 -15.09 -19.62
CA TRP A 568 25.75 -16.04 -19.92
C TRP A 568 26.13 -16.91 -21.12
N LEU A 569 25.45 -18.04 -21.26
CA LEU A 569 25.57 -18.95 -22.40
C LEU A 569 24.24 -19.65 -22.69
N ILE A 570 24.14 -20.25 -23.86
CA ILE A 570 23.03 -21.10 -24.28
C ILE A 570 23.55 -22.47 -24.72
N SER A 571 22.71 -23.50 -24.66
CA SER A 571 23.07 -24.86 -25.08
C SER A 571 22.81 -25.10 -26.57
N ASP A 572 23.82 -25.49 -27.34
CA ASP A 572 23.65 -26.01 -28.69
C ASP A 572 24.17 -27.46 -28.79
N PRO A 573 23.34 -28.45 -29.16
CA PRO A 573 21.88 -28.38 -29.30
C PRO A 573 21.18 -28.42 -27.92
N GLY A 574 20.11 -27.64 -27.75
CA GLY A 574 19.26 -27.71 -26.55
C GLY A 574 18.30 -26.54 -26.36
N ASN A 575 17.70 -26.45 -25.16
CA ASN A 575 16.74 -25.39 -24.76
C ASN A 575 17.16 -24.66 -23.46
N LYS A 576 18.44 -24.75 -23.08
CA LYS A 576 18.95 -24.19 -21.82
C LYS A 576 19.59 -22.84 -22.03
N PHE A 577 19.27 -21.90 -21.16
CA PHE A 577 19.98 -20.63 -20.97
C PHE A 577 20.63 -20.63 -19.59
N CYS A 578 21.89 -20.21 -19.48
CA CYS A 578 22.62 -20.17 -18.20
C CYS A 578 23.21 -18.79 -17.94
N ALA A 579 22.97 -18.23 -16.75
CA ALA A 579 23.84 -17.19 -16.21
C ALA A 579 25.07 -17.83 -15.56
N VAL A 580 26.24 -17.22 -15.71
CA VAL A 580 27.52 -17.71 -15.20
C VAL A 580 28.17 -16.59 -14.38
N ASP A 581 28.92 -16.93 -13.34
CA ASP A 581 29.63 -15.96 -12.51
C ASP A 581 31.08 -15.67 -12.95
N LYS A 582 31.60 -16.43 -13.92
CA LYS A 582 32.97 -16.37 -14.42
C LYS A 582 33.02 -16.05 -15.92
N PRO A 583 33.89 -15.12 -16.37
CA PRO A 583 34.16 -14.90 -17.78
C PRO A 583 35.04 -16.02 -18.36
N TYR A 584 34.90 -16.27 -19.67
CA TYR A 584 35.57 -17.37 -20.35
C TYR A 584 37.07 -17.10 -20.58
N HIS A 585 37.89 -17.33 -19.55
CA HIS A 585 39.36 -17.24 -19.61
C HIS A 585 40.03 -18.49 -19.03
N LYS A 586 41.28 -18.76 -19.44
CA LYS A 586 42.07 -19.92 -18.96
C LYS A 586 42.38 -19.86 -17.45
N SER A 587 42.33 -18.67 -16.83
CA SER A 587 42.49 -18.47 -15.37
C SER A 587 41.42 -19.19 -14.54
N GLN A 588 40.17 -19.25 -15.03
CA GLN A 588 39.04 -19.88 -14.31
C GLN A 588 39.26 -21.36 -13.96
N THR A 589 40.25 -22.02 -14.59
CA THR A 589 40.66 -23.40 -14.28
C THR A 589 41.04 -23.57 -12.80
N LYS A 590 41.61 -22.55 -12.15
CA LYS A 590 42.04 -22.58 -10.74
C LYS A 590 41.09 -21.85 -9.78
N GLU A 591 39.93 -21.40 -10.26
CA GLU A 591 39.01 -20.56 -9.47
C GLU A 591 37.70 -21.32 -9.16
N PRO A 592 37.02 -20.99 -8.05
CA PRO A 592 35.65 -21.42 -7.82
C PRO A 592 34.69 -20.68 -8.76
N GLY A 593 33.54 -21.29 -9.07
CA GLY A 593 32.52 -20.68 -9.93
C GLY A 593 31.17 -21.39 -9.86
N MET A 594 30.13 -20.71 -10.34
CA MET A 594 28.73 -21.12 -10.30
C MET A 594 28.00 -20.71 -11.59
N ALA A 595 27.17 -21.60 -12.12
CA ALA A 595 26.24 -21.30 -13.21
C ALA A 595 24.81 -21.69 -12.81
N VAL A 596 23.84 -20.88 -13.22
CA VAL A 596 22.41 -21.07 -12.97
C VAL A 596 21.71 -21.19 -14.30
N CYS A 597 21.39 -22.43 -14.68
CA CYS A 597 20.79 -22.80 -15.95
C CYS A 597 19.28 -23.00 -15.83
N ILE A 598 18.52 -22.41 -16.74
CA ILE A 598 17.07 -22.50 -16.82
C ILE A 598 16.71 -23.25 -18.10
N ASP A 599 15.89 -24.29 -17.98
CA ASP A 599 15.43 -25.12 -19.10
C ASP A 599 14.07 -24.59 -19.58
N ASP A 600 14.09 -23.70 -20.58
CA ASP A 600 12.88 -23.09 -21.12
C ASP A 600 13.11 -22.56 -22.55
N ALA A 601 12.40 -23.16 -23.52
CA ALA A 601 12.52 -22.82 -24.93
C ALA A 601 12.21 -21.34 -25.24
N SER A 602 11.30 -20.68 -24.50
CA SER A 602 11.01 -19.25 -24.73
C SER A 602 12.15 -18.33 -24.30
N ILE A 603 12.93 -18.75 -23.29
CA ILE A 603 14.13 -18.03 -22.84
C ILE A 603 15.27 -18.32 -23.81
N PHE A 604 15.48 -19.59 -24.17
CA PHE A 604 16.49 -20.01 -25.13
C PHE A 604 16.36 -19.27 -26.46
N THR A 605 15.17 -19.26 -27.09
CA THR A 605 14.96 -18.56 -28.37
C THR A 605 15.35 -17.08 -28.30
N ARG A 606 15.02 -16.36 -27.22
CA ARG A 606 15.36 -14.92 -27.08
C ARG A 606 16.86 -14.66 -26.92
N PHE A 607 17.60 -15.54 -26.26
CA PHE A 607 19.06 -15.43 -26.18
C PHE A 607 19.77 -15.98 -27.43
N ASN A 608 19.15 -16.93 -28.15
CA ASN A 608 19.61 -17.41 -29.44
C ASN A 608 19.43 -16.36 -30.55
N GLU A 609 18.34 -15.59 -30.53
CA GLU A 609 18.15 -14.40 -31.39
C GLU A 609 19.22 -13.33 -31.15
N ILE A 610 19.62 -13.12 -29.87
CA ILE A 610 20.72 -12.19 -29.52
C ILE A 610 22.08 -12.76 -29.97
N ALA A 611 22.26 -14.08 -29.89
CA ALA A 611 23.46 -14.77 -30.34
C ALA A 611 23.57 -14.95 -31.86
N ALA A 612 22.63 -14.44 -32.67
CA ALA A 612 22.60 -14.66 -34.12
C ALA A 612 23.81 -14.08 -34.90
N ASN A 613 24.60 -13.21 -34.28
CA ASN A 613 25.89 -12.76 -34.81
C ASN A 613 27.02 -13.63 -34.25
N LEU A 614 27.26 -14.79 -34.86
CA LEU A 614 28.36 -15.69 -34.52
C LEU A 614 29.54 -15.49 -35.48
N ASP A 615 30.75 -15.43 -34.93
CA ASP A 615 31.98 -15.61 -35.71
C ASP A 615 32.11 -17.08 -36.15
N ASN A 616 32.55 -17.32 -37.39
CA ASN A 616 32.68 -18.67 -37.93
C ASN A 616 33.72 -19.52 -37.17
N CYS A 617 33.47 -20.82 -37.05
CA CYS A 617 34.43 -21.78 -36.51
C CYS A 617 35.70 -21.84 -37.38
N THR A 618 36.86 -21.65 -36.75
CA THR A 618 38.22 -21.79 -37.31
C THR A 618 39.06 -22.73 -36.46
#